data_AF-A0A2W4LNG2-F1
#
_entry.id   AF-A0A2W4LNG2-F1
#
_cell.length_a   1.000
_cell.length_b   1.000
_cell.length_c   1.000
_cell.angle_alpha   90.00
_cell.angle_beta   90.00
_cell.angle_gamma   90.00
#
_symmetry.space_group_name_H-M   'P 1'
#
loop_
_entity.id
_entity.type
_entity.pdbx_description
1 polymer ?
#
loop_
_entity_poly.entity_id
_entity_poly.type
_entity_poly.pdbx_seq_one_letter_code
_entity_poly.pdbx_strand_id
1 'polypeptide(L)'
;AIVGAVIGFLTGVVVSTGPINVPFFLAYGLVKGAFLATEAAGSLLVYGAKTLVFRGFGALPAEAIVKGLIVGSSLMAGSYLAKPFVLSLPPERFRLLMEGLMLVSGTAMIVSALA
;
A
#
# COMPACT_ATOMS: atom_id res chain seq x y z
N ALA A 1 -14.52 -0.06 -9.45
CA ALA A 1 -13.99 -1.20 -10.22
C ALA A 1 -12.91 -0.77 -11.22
N ILE A 2 -13.22 0.10 -12.19
CA ILE A 2 -12.28 0.52 -13.25
C ILE A 2 -10.98 1.12 -12.70
N VAL A 3 -11.07 2.10 -11.79
CA VAL A 3 -9.90 2.73 -11.16
C VAL A 3 -9.01 1.70 -10.47
N GLY A 4 -9.60 0.82 -9.66
CA GLY A 4 -8.85 -0.25 -8.98
C GLY A 4 -8.21 -1.24 -9.94
N ALA A 5 -8.85 -1.55 -11.07
CA ALA A 5 -8.27 -2.42 -12.10
C ALA A 5 -7.06 -1.78 -12.79
N VAL A 6 -7.16 -0.49 -13.15
CA VAL A 6 -6.05 0.27 -13.74
C VAL A 6 -4.89 0.38 -12.75
N ILE A 7 -5.17 0.78 -11.51
CA ILE A 7 -4.14 0.91 -10.48
C ILE A 7 -3.49 -0.45 -10.21
N GLY A 8 -4.28 -1.52 -10.02
CA GLY A 8 -3.76 -2.87 -9.78
C GLY A 8 -2.91 -3.41 -10.93
N PHE A 9 -3.29 -3.11 -12.19
CA PHE A 9 -2.45 -3.42 -13.35
C PHE A 9 -1.11 -2.69 -13.29
N LEU A 10 -1.13 -1.38 -13.00
CA LEU A 10 0.09 -0.59 -12.84
C LEU A 10 0.96 -1.13 -11.69
N THR A 11 0.39 -1.47 -10.52
CA THR A 11 1.12 -2.08 -9.39
C THR A 11 1.77 -3.42 -9.76
N GLY A 12 1.16 -4.16 -10.69
CA GLY A 12 1.74 -5.38 -11.24
C GLY A 12 3.07 -5.09 -11.94
N VAL A 13 3.12 -4.01 -12.73
CA VAL A 13 4.28 -3.61 -13.54
C VAL A 13 5.35 -2.89 -12.70
N VAL A 14 4.96 -1.93 -11.87
CA VAL A 14 5.89 -1.12 -11.06
C VAL A 14 6.10 -1.68 -9.66
N VAL A 15 7.02 -1.08 -8.90
CA VAL A 15 7.34 -1.50 -7.53
C VAL A 15 6.20 -1.18 -6.55
N SER A 16 5.61 0.02 -6.62
CA SER A 16 4.47 0.43 -5.77
C SER A 16 3.68 1.56 -6.41
N THR A 17 2.35 1.53 -6.23
CA THR A 17 1.42 2.60 -6.64
C THR A 17 0.61 3.13 -5.44
N GLY A 18 1.09 2.90 -4.22
CA GLY A 18 0.42 3.37 -3.00
C GLY A 18 0.01 4.85 -3.06
N PRO A 19 0.91 5.77 -3.44
CA PRO A 19 0.58 7.19 -3.57
C PRO A 19 -0.51 7.46 -4.60
N ILE A 20 -0.63 6.64 -5.65
CA ILE A 20 -1.71 6.83 -6.63
C ILE A 20 -3.05 6.38 -6.03
N ASN A 21 -3.06 5.34 -5.19
CA ASN A 21 -4.29 4.73 -4.66
C ASN A 21 -4.92 5.53 -3.51
N VAL A 22 -4.09 6.07 -2.62
CA VAL A 22 -4.52 6.75 -1.40
C VAL A 22 -5.54 7.89 -1.64
N PRO A 23 -5.34 8.83 -2.60
CA PRO A 23 -6.28 9.92 -2.84
C PRO A 23 -7.67 9.43 -3.25
N PHE A 24 -7.76 8.32 -3.99
CA PHE A 24 -9.05 7.76 -4.37
C PHE A 24 -9.81 7.25 -3.16
N PHE A 25 -9.17 6.52 -2.25
CA PHE A 25 -9.83 6.07 -1.02
C PHE A 25 -10.25 7.24 -0.12
N LEU A 26 -9.40 8.26 0.02
CA LEU A 26 -9.76 9.47 0.77
C LEU A 26 -10.93 10.23 0.11
N ALA A 27 -10.97 10.31 -1.22
CA ALA A 27 -12.06 10.93 -1.97
C ALA A 27 -13.40 10.18 -1.80
N TYR A 28 -13.37 8.86 -1.60
CA TYR A 28 -14.52 8.06 -1.19
C TYR A 28 -14.92 8.24 0.29
N GLY A 29 -14.23 9.12 1.03
CA GLY A 29 -14.52 9.44 2.42
C GLY A 29 -13.94 8.46 3.43
N LEU A 30 -13.12 7.50 3.01
CA LEU A 30 -12.50 6.55 3.93
C LEU A 30 -11.48 7.28 4.81
N VAL A 31 -11.56 7.06 6.12
CA VAL A 31 -10.63 7.62 7.11
C VAL A 31 -10.23 6.54 8.13
N LYS A 32 -9.03 6.70 8.71
CA LYS A 32 -8.51 5.86 9.81
C LYS A 32 -8.62 4.36 9.50
N GLY A 33 -9.34 3.60 10.34
CA GLY A 33 -9.47 2.16 10.23
C GLY A 33 -10.14 1.69 8.93
N ALA A 34 -11.13 2.43 8.40
CA ALA A 34 -11.77 2.07 7.14
C ALA A 34 -10.78 2.19 5.98
N PHE A 35 -10.03 3.30 5.92
CA PHE A 35 -8.96 3.49 4.93
C PHE A 35 -7.90 2.40 5.04
N LEU A 36 -7.37 2.17 6.25
CA LEU A 36 -6.32 1.19 6.47
C LEU A 36 -6.74 -0.24 6.12
N ALA A 37 -7.96 -0.63 6.50
CA ALA A 37 -8.47 -1.97 6.21
C ALA A 37 -8.68 -2.18 4.70
N THR A 38 -9.25 -1.20 4.01
CA THR A 38 -9.48 -1.29 2.56
C THR A 38 -8.19 -1.28 1.76
N GLU A 39 -7.24 -0.40 2.11
CA GLU A 39 -5.92 -0.37 1.47
C GLU A 39 -5.15 -1.68 1.71
N ALA A 40 -5.15 -2.20 2.94
CA ALA A 40 -4.50 -3.46 3.27
C ALA A 40 -5.11 -4.63 2.50
N ALA A 41 -6.44 -4.73 2.46
CA ALA A 41 -7.13 -5.76 1.70
C ALA A 41 -6.81 -5.67 0.19
N GLY A 42 -6.87 -4.47 -0.38
CA GLY A 42 -6.51 -4.23 -1.79
C GLY A 42 -5.07 -4.61 -2.11
N SER A 43 -4.14 -4.16 -1.26
CA SER A 43 -2.71 -4.48 -1.38
C SER A 43 -2.44 -5.98 -1.29
N LEU A 44 -3.08 -6.69 -0.34
CA LEU A 44 -2.94 -8.13 -0.20
C LEU A 44 -3.43 -8.87 -1.45
N LEU A 45 -4.54 -8.46 -2.05
CA LEU A 45 -5.05 -9.07 -3.28
C LEU A 45 -4.09 -8.84 -4.45
N VAL A 46 -3.62 -7.59 -4.64
CA VAL A 46 -2.72 -7.23 -5.74
C VAL A 46 -1.37 -7.94 -5.60
N TYR A 47 -0.73 -7.88 -4.43
CA TYR A 47 0.56 -8.53 -4.20
C TYR A 47 0.45 -10.06 -4.12
N GLY A 48 -0.69 -10.58 -3.65
CA GLY A 48 -1.01 -12.01 -3.72
C GLY A 48 -1.06 -12.51 -5.16
N ALA A 49 -1.77 -11.79 -6.04
CA ALA A 49 -1.79 -12.09 -7.46
C ALA A 49 -0.38 -12.04 -8.08
N LYS A 50 0.41 -11.00 -7.77
CA LYS A 50 1.80 -10.87 -8.24
C LYS A 50 2.68 -12.05 -7.80
N THR A 51 2.54 -12.48 -6.55
CA THR A 51 3.28 -13.62 -5.99
C THR A 51 2.91 -14.93 -6.68
N LEU A 52 1.62 -15.17 -6.93
CA LEU A 52 1.14 -16.37 -7.64
C LEU A 52 1.67 -16.42 -9.07
N VAL A 53 1.63 -15.27 -9.77
CA VAL A 53 2.15 -15.15 -11.14
C VAL A 53 3.66 -15.42 -11.18
N PHE A 54 4.45 -14.78 -10.30
CA PHE A 54 5.90 -14.98 -10.26
C PHE A 54 6.27 -16.42 -9.90
N ARG A 55 5.52 -17.05 -8.98
CA ARG A 55 5.67 -18.47 -8.70
C ARG A 55 5.39 -19.34 -9.93
N GLY A 56 4.33 -19.03 -10.68
CA GLY A 56 3.97 -19.74 -11.91
C GLY A 56 5.04 -19.65 -13.00
N PHE A 57 5.75 -18.52 -13.08
CA PHE A 57 6.88 -18.32 -14.01
C PHE A 57 8.24 -18.84 -13.48
N GLY A 58 8.27 -19.47 -12.29
CA GLY A 58 9.53 -19.90 -11.66
C GLY A 58 10.42 -18.73 -11.18
N ALA A 59 9.91 -17.51 -11.21
CA ALA A 59 10.62 -16.27 -10.86
C ALA A 59 10.45 -15.89 -9.37
N LEU A 60 10.19 -16.87 -8.50
CA LEU A 60 10.03 -16.67 -7.06
C LEU A 60 11.06 -17.50 -6.27
N PRO A 61 12.24 -16.95 -5.96
CA PRO A 61 13.26 -17.62 -5.16
C PRO A 61 12.74 -17.96 -3.76
N ALA A 62 13.11 -19.14 -3.23
CA ALA A 62 12.73 -19.54 -1.88
C ALA A 62 13.22 -18.53 -0.81
N GLU A 63 14.38 -17.92 -1.03
CA GLU A 63 14.91 -16.86 -0.17
C GLU A 63 13.99 -15.63 -0.12
N ALA A 64 13.36 -15.27 -1.24
CA ALA A 64 12.42 -14.16 -1.30
C ALA A 64 11.15 -14.45 -0.47
N ILE A 65 10.72 -15.71 -0.38
CA ILE A 65 9.60 -16.13 0.47
C ILE A 65 9.95 -15.92 1.95
N VAL A 66 11.14 -16.38 2.38
CA VAL A 66 11.58 -16.23 3.77
C VAL A 66 11.72 -14.75 4.13
N LYS A 67 12.38 -13.95 3.29
CA LYS A 67 12.49 -12.49 3.48
C LYS A 67 11.11 -11.84 3.52
N GLY A 68 10.21 -12.24 2.61
CA GLY A 68 8.83 -11.75 2.57
C GLY A 68 8.04 -12.05 3.84
N LEU A 69 8.19 -13.24 4.42
CA LEU A 69 7.56 -13.61 5.69
C LEU A 69 8.11 -12.80 6.87
N ILE A 70 9.43 -12.58 6.93
CA ILE A 70 10.06 -11.78 7.98
C ILE A 70 9.60 -10.32 7.89
N VAL A 71 9.65 -9.73 6.69
CA VAL A 71 9.20 -8.35 6.46
C VAL A 71 7.70 -8.22 6.73
N GLY A 72 6.89 -9.14 6.21
CA GLY A 72 5.43 -9.14 6.37
C GLY A 72 4.99 -9.28 7.82
N SER A 73 5.58 -10.21 8.58
CA SER A 73 5.28 -10.39 10.00
C SER A 73 5.70 -9.17 10.84
N SER A 74 6.85 -8.57 10.53
CA SER A 74 7.34 -7.36 11.19
C SER A 74 6.41 -6.16 10.92
N LEU A 75 5.96 -5.99 9.67
CA LEU A 75 4.98 -4.96 9.30
C LEU A 75 3.62 -5.18 9.98
N MET A 76 3.14 -6.43 10.06
CA MET A 76 1.92 -6.77 10.77
C MET A 76 2.02 -6.43 12.27
N ALA A 77 3.12 -6.83 12.92
CA ALA A 77 3.35 -6.51 14.32
C ALA A 77 3.39 -5.00 14.57
N GLY A 78 4.14 -4.25 13.76
CA GLY A 78 4.20 -2.78 13.85
C GLY A 78 2.84 -2.12 13.65
N SER A 79 2.06 -2.59 12.66
CA SER A 79 0.71 -2.08 12.40
C SER A 79 -0.26 -2.36 13.54
N TYR A 80 -0.15 -3.54 14.16
CA TYR A 80 -0.96 -3.91 15.31
C TYR A 80 -0.66 -3.03 16.54
N LEU A 81 0.63 -2.79 16.81
CA LEU A 81 1.07 -1.91 17.89
C LEU A 81 0.70 -0.45 17.64
N ALA A 82 0.71 0.01 16.39
CA ALA A 82 0.34 1.38 16.02
C ALA A 82 -1.19 1.61 15.97
N LYS A 83 -2.00 0.55 15.95
CA LYS A 83 -3.47 0.64 15.83
C LYS A 83 -4.12 1.58 16.85
N PRO A 84 -3.83 1.53 18.17
CA PRO A 84 -4.45 2.43 19.14
C PRO A 84 -4.13 3.90 18.86
N PHE A 85 -2.90 4.19 18.42
CA PHE A 85 -2.45 5.53 18.08
C PHE A 85 -3.19 6.07 16.85
N VAL A 86 -3.34 5.28 15.78
CA VAL A 86 -4.03 5.75 14.59
C VAL A 86 -5.53 5.97 14.84
N LEU A 87 -6.15 5.11 15.67
CA LEU A 87 -7.57 5.24 16.00
C LEU A 87 -7.89 6.43 16.91
N SER A 88 -6.95 6.87 17.74
CA SER A 88 -7.12 8.04 18.62
C SER A 88 -6.96 9.38 17.89
N LEU A 89 -6.45 9.40 16.66
CA LEU A 89 -6.31 10.63 15.88
C LEU A 89 -7.67 11.21 15.48
N PRO A 90 -7.91 12.53 15.60
CA PRO A 90 -9.08 13.17 15.00
C PRO A 90 -9.01 13.09 13.46
N PRO A 91 -10.17 13.01 12.77
CA PRO A 91 -10.23 12.84 11.30
C PRO A 91 -9.43 13.89 10.52
N GLU A 92 -9.40 15.14 10.98
CA GLU A 92 -8.71 16.24 10.34
C GLU A 92 -7.19 16.04 10.38
N ARG A 93 -6.65 15.60 11.53
CA ARG A 93 -5.21 15.28 11.65
C ARG A 93 -4.84 14.06 10.81
N PHE A 94 -5.72 13.06 10.74
CA PHE A 94 -5.51 11.91 9.86
C PHE A 94 -5.40 12.37 8.39
N ARG A 95 -6.33 13.21 7.92
CA ARG A 95 -6.28 13.77 6.56
C ARG A 95 -5.00 14.56 6.31
N LEU A 96 -4.61 15.43 7.24
CA LEU A 96 -3.42 16.27 7.10
C LEU A 96 -2.11 15.44 7.07
N LEU A 97 -2.05 14.37 7.85
CA LEU A 97 -0.96 13.39 7.78
C LEU A 97 -0.92 12.67 6.42
N MET A 98 -2.08 12.24 5.92
CA MET A 98 -2.17 11.57 4.62
C MET A 98 -1.81 12.52 3.47
N GLU A 99 -2.23 13.79 3.52
CA GLU A 99 -1.84 14.83 2.55
C GLU A 99 -0.33 15.06 2.55
N GLY A 100 0.30 15.16 3.73
CA GLY A 100 1.74 15.27 3.87
C GLY A 100 2.48 14.05 3.29
N LEU A 101 2.00 12.84 3.61
CA LEU A 101 2.54 11.59 3.07
C LEU A 101 2.44 11.56 1.54
N MET A 102 1.30 11.99 1.00
CA MET A 102 1.01 12.06 -0.43
C MET A 102 1.91 13.05 -1.16
N LEU A 103 2.15 14.23 -0.58
CA LEU A 103 3.08 15.22 -1.11
C LEU A 103 4.50 14.65 -1.18
N VAL A 104 5.00 14.07 -0.08
CA VAL A 104 6.34 13.46 -0.04
C VAL A 104 6.48 12.32 -1.03
N SER A 105 5.45 11.48 -1.14
CA SER A 105 5.50 10.33 -2.03
C SER A 105 5.41 10.74 -3.50
N GLY A 106 4.55 11.71 -3.83
CA GLY A 106 4.43 12.25 -5.19
C GLY A 106 5.71 12.95 -5.64
N THR A 107 6.35 13.74 -4.77
CA THR A 107 7.64 14.35 -5.10
C THR A 107 8.74 13.29 -5.27
N ALA A 108 8.79 12.27 -4.40
CA ALA A 108 9.74 11.17 -4.55
C ALA A 108 9.56 10.41 -5.88
N MET A 109 8.32 10.20 -6.32
CA MET A 109 8.03 9.60 -7.62
C MET A 109 8.51 10.45 -8.79
N ILE A 110 8.29 11.77 -8.75
CA ILE A 110 8.78 12.70 -9.79
C ILE A 110 10.32 12.69 -9.83
N VAL A 111 10.97 12.75 -8.68
CA VAL A 111 12.45 12.69 -8.60
C VAL A 111 12.97 11.38 -9.16
N SER A 112 12.35 10.25 -8.79
CA SER A 112 12.75 8.92 -9.27
C SER A 112 12.51 8.72 -10.77
N ALA A 113 11.60 9.49 -11.37
CA ALA A 113 11.34 9.48 -12.81
C ALA A 113 12.31 10.38 -13.61
N LEU A 114 12.93 11.37 -12.95
CA LEU A 114 13.87 12.31 -13.57
C LEU A 114 15.34 11.90 -13.41
N ALA A 115 15.65 11.06 -12.41
CA ALA A 115 16.97 10.51 -12.13
C ALA A 115 17.20 9.19 -12.89
#